data_AF-A0A2Z4UAB4-F1
#
_entry.id   AF-A0A2Z4UAB4-F1
#
_cell.length_a   1.000
_cell.length_b   1.000
_cell.length_c   1.000
_cell.angle_alpha   90.00
_cell.angle_beta   90.00
_cell.angle_gamma   90.00
#
_symmetry.space_group_name_H-M   'P 1'
#
loop_
_entity.id
_entity.type
_entity.pdbx_description
1 polymer ?
#
loop_
_entity_poly.entity_id
_entity_poly.type
_entity_poly.pdbx_seq_one_letter_code
_entity_poly.pdbx_strand_id
1 'polypeptide(L)' 'MFSVDKKLSKSNIARTIRFTEDIFNDLLRISTSEDVSFNQLVLQCCRYALDNYEGNEQNKR' A
#
# COMPACT_ATOMS: atom_id res chain seq x y z
N MET A 1 -0.73 -7.31 11.43
CA MET A 1 -1.62 -6.12 11.48
C MET A 1 -0.95 -5.02 10.69
N PHE A 2 -1.69 -4.27 9.87
CA PHE A 2 -1.13 -3.20 9.03
C PHE A 2 -0.87 -1.94 9.86
N SER A 3 0.21 -1.21 9.55
CA SER A 3 0.57 0.05 10.19
C SER A 3 1.25 0.97 9.18
N VAL A 4 0.92 2.26 9.23
CA VAL A 4 1.44 3.25 8.26
C VAL A 4 2.80 3.77 8.73
N ASP A 5 3.84 3.57 7.91
CA ASP A 5 5.20 4.04 8.12
C ASP A 5 5.50 5.27 7.26
N LYS A 6 5.85 6.38 7.90
CA LYS A 6 6.16 7.65 7.23
C LYS A 6 7.54 7.66 6.54
N LYS A 7 8.40 6.66 6.76
CA LYS A 7 9.78 6.61 6.25
C LYS A 7 9.93 5.96 4.87
N LEU A 8 8.91 5.24 4.39
CA LEU A 8 8.90 4.65 3.05
C LEU A 8 8.60 5.74 2.00
N SER A 9 9.62 6.20 1.28
CA SER A 9 9.50 7.38 0.40
C SER A 9 10.02 7.22 -1.02
N LYS A 10 10.53 6.04 -1.42
CA LYS A 10 11.13 5.89 -2.75
C LYS A 10 10.19 5.16 -3.71
N SER A 11 9.59 5.93 -4.63
CA SER A 11 8.77 5.47 -5.74
C SER A 11 9.29 6.10 -7.03
N ASN A 12 9.87 5.30 -7.92
CA ASN A 12 10.52 5.82 -9.14
C ASN A 12 9.88 5.32 -10.44
N ILE A 13 8.81 4.50 -10.34
CA ILE A 13 8.15 3.88 -11.49
C ILE A 13 6.68 4.29 -11.49
N ALA A 14 6.29 5.15 -12.44
CA ALA A 14 4.90 5.59 -12.56
C ALA A 14 4.02 4.49 -13.17
N ARG A 15 2.86 4.24 -12.56
CA ARG A 15 1.83 3.30 -13.03
C ARG A 15 0.44 3.87 -12.75
N THR A 16 -0.47 3.73 -13.71
CA THR A 16 -1.88 4.09 -13.54
C THR A 16 -2.66 2.86 -13.12
N ILE A 17 -3.42 2.98 -12.03
CA ILE A 17 -4.33 1.95 -11.51
C ILE A 17 -5.72 2.55 -11.33
N ARG A 18 -6.77 1.74 -11.55
CA ARG A 18 -8.18 2.16 -11.34
C ARG A 18 -8.69 1.52 -10.06
N PHE A 19 -9.27 2.35 -9.18
CA PHE A 19 -9.91 1.91 -7.94
C PHE A 19 -11.42 1.95 -8.07
N THR A 20 -12.10 1.15 -7.27
CA THR A 20 -13.51 1.35 -6.94
C THR A 20 -13.65 2.55 -5.99
N GLU A 21 -14.82 3.18 -5.98
CA GLU A 21 -15.07 4.41 -5.22
C GLU A 21 -14.89 4.22 -3.71
N ASP A 22 -15.36 3.09 -3.18
CA ASP A 22 -15.23 2.69 -1.78
C ASP A 22 -13.75 2.60 -1.36
N ILE A 23 -12.93 1.83 -2.10
CA ILE A 23 -11.51 1.65 -1.81
C ILE A 23 -10.77 3.00 -1.93
N PHE A 24 -11.08 3.79 -2.96
CA PHE A 24 -10.46 5.09 -3.13
C PHE A 24 -10.73 6.02 -1.94
N ASN A 25 -11.99 6.11 -1.51
CA ASN A 25 -12.39 6.98 -0.40
C ASN A 25 -11.75 6.55 0.92
N ASP A 26 -11.66 5.24 1.18
CA ASP A 26 -11.00 4.73 2.38
C ASP A 26 -9.49 5.02 2.38
N LEU A 27 -8.81 4.77 1.27
CA LEU A 27 -7.39 5.08 1.14
C LEU A 27 -7.13 6.58 1.26
N LEU A 28 -7.95 7.42 0.65
CA LEU A 28 -7.82 8.87 0.72
C LEU A 28 -8.02 9.39 2.15
N ARG A 29 -9.01 8.86 2.88
CA ARG A 29 -9.25 9.17 4.29
C ARG A 29 -8.04 8.81 5.15
N ILE A 30 -7.51 7.60 4.99
CA ILE A 30 -6.35 7.11 5.76
C ILE A 30 -5.10 7.93 5.45
N SER A 31 -4.82 8.21 4.17
CA SER A 31 -3.62 8.97 3.80
C SER A 31 -3.67 10.39 4.37
N THR A 32 -4.86 10.98 4.39
CA THR A 32 -5.08 12.31 4.97
C THR A 32 -4.93 12.30 6.50
N SER A 33 -5.50 11.31 7.20
CA SER A 33 -5.40 11.23 8.67
C SER A 33 -3.99 10.92 9.16
N GLU A 34 -3.24 10.12 8.41
CA GLU A 34 -1.87 9.71 8.76
C GLU A 34 -0.80 10.69 8.27
N ASP A 35 -1.20 11.76 7.56
CA ASP A 35 -0.29 12.74 6.96
C ASP A 35 0.79 12.07 6.09
N VAL A 36 0.34 11.22 5.17
CA VAL A 36 1.17 10.58 4.15
C VAL A 36 0.59 10.82 2.77
N SER A 37 1.44 10.84 1.74
CA SER A 37 0.90 10.94 0.39
C SER A 37 0.09 9.69 0.03
N PHE A 38 -0.94 9.86 -0.79
CA PHE A 38 -1.76 8.74 -1.28
C PHE A 38 -0.89 7.63 -1.91
N ASN A 39 0.13 8.01 -2.68
CA ASN A 39 1.08 7.06 -3.26
C ASN A 39 1.87 6.27 -2.20
N GLN A 40 2.33 6.92 -1.13
CA GLN A 40 3.02 6.23 -0.03
C GLN A 40 2.11 5.20 0.64
N LEU A 41 0.85 5.54 0.89
CA LEU A 41 -0.11 4.61 1.47
C LEU A 41 -0.33 3.40 0.55
N VAL A 42 -0.59 3.65 -0.74
CA VAL A 42 -0.79 2.58 -1.73
C VAL A 42 0.41 1.62 -1.77
N LEU A 43 1.64 2.14 -1.77
CA LEU A 43 2.83 1.30 -1.76
C LEU A 43 2.96 0.45 -0.49
N GLN A 44 2.59 0.98 0.67
CA GLN A 44 2.60 0.23 1.92
C GLN A 44 1.54 -0.85 1.94
N CYS A 45 0.33 -0.56 1.45
CA CYS A 45 -0.72 -1.56 1.27
C CYS A 45 -0.25 -2.70 0.36
N CYS A 46 0.35 -2.36 -0.79
CA CYS A 46 0.93 -3.35 -1.70
C CYS A 46 2.04 -4.17 -1.02
N ARG A 47 2.95 -3.52 -0.29
CA ARG A 47 4.05 -4.21 0.37
C ARG A 47 3.55 -5.18 1.44
N TYR A 48 2.59 -4.76 2.27
CA TYR A 48 1.98 -5.61 3.27
C TYR A 48 1.29 -6.83 2.64
N ALA A 49 0.50 -6.62 1.58
CA ALA A 49 -0.18 -7.71 0.88
C ALA A 49 0.83 -8.71 0.29
N LEU A 50 1.92 -8.23 -0.29
CA LEU A 50 2.99 -9.09 -0.83
C LEU A 50 3.73 -9.85 0.28
N ASP A 51 4.06 -9.20 1.39
CA ASP A 51 4.78 -9.83 2.52
C ASP A 51 3.93 -10.90 3.22
N ASN A 52 2.60 -10.80 3.18
CA ASN A 52 1.66 -11.74 3.80
C ASN A 52 0.96 -12.65 2.77
N TYR A 53 1.42 -12.67 1.52
CA TYR A 53 0.85 -13.52 0.48
C TYR A 53 1.28 -14.98 0.68
N GLU A 54 0.31 -15.88 0.93
CA GLU A 54 0.55 -17.30 1.24
C GLU A 54 1.38 -18.03 0.17
N GLY A 55 1.30 -17.61 -1.09
CA GLY A 55 2.08 -18.19 -2.18
C GLY A 55 3.60 -17.98 -2.06
N ASN A 56 4.06 -17.05 -1.22
CA ASN A 56 5.49 -16.85 -0.98
C ASN A 56 6.11 -17.91 -0.06
N GLU A 57 5.31 -18.65 0.72
CA GLU A 57 5.79 -19.73 1.59
C GLU A 57 6.15 -21.00 0.79
N GLN A 58 5.61 -21.17 -0.42
CA GLN A 58 5.90 -22.33 -1.27
C GLN A 58 7.27 -22.25 -1.98
N ASN A 59 7.89 -21.07 -2.06
CA ASN A 59 9.22 -20.86 -2.66
C ASN A 59 10.38 -20.96 -1.65
N LYS A 60 10.10 -21.31 -0.39
CA LYS A 60 11.11 -21.50 0.66
C LYS A 60 11.31 -22.97 1.07
N ARG A 61 10.75 -23.93 0.32
CA ARG A 61 10.96 -25.37 0.54
C ARG A 61 11.99 -25.93 -0.42
#